data_AF-A0A956VSY2-F1
#
_entry.id   AF-A0A956VSY2-F1
#
_cell.length_a   1.000
_cell.length_b   1.000
_cell.length_c   1.000
_cell.angle_alpha   90.00
_cell.angle_beta   90.00
_cell.angle_gamma   90.00
#
_symmetry.space_group_name_H-M   'P 1'
#
loop_
_entity.id
_entity.type
_entity.pdbx_description
1 polymer ?
#
loop_
_entity_poly.entity_id
_entity_poly.type
_entity_poly.pdbx_seq_one_letter_code
_entity_poly.pdbx_strand_id
1 'polypeptide(L)'
;MRESGFRMTDGALERSAPRAATGYRIARASDPRALEARLSDDRPFSAYALGHLEPELLPQTEFWTADGPAGPATVMHSRALGYVTVTVGSAEGVHAILQLHPGHRAGYLSTGAPEHIEAIARTHEVADTLTMERMSVTAFSFVDAPRPEGHEVRRLRGHDAPRINSLYALDGAPSRYGAETIERAVYYGAMDGDRLVAVAGTHIVS
;
A
#
# COMPACT_ATOMS: atom_id res chain seq x y z
N MET A 1 -16.14 -30.58 46.18
CA MET A 1 -15.14 -30.89 45.12
C MET A 1 -15.56 -30.04 43.93
N ARG A 2 -15.12 -28.77 43.78
CA ARG A 2 -13.89 -28.28 43.09
C ARG A 2 -13.70 -29.05 41.75
N GLU A 3 -13.67 -28.47 40.55
CA GLU A 3 -13.07 -27.22 40.01
C GLU A 3 -13.89 -26.78 38.75
N SER A 4 -14.19 -25.51 38.45
CA SER A 4 -13.33 -24.42 37.93
C SER A 4 -12.49 -24.80 36.70
N GLY A 5 -13.00 -24.49 35.49
CA GLY A 5 -12.23 -24.49 34.24
C GLY A 5 -12.17 -23.09 33.63
N PHE A 6 -11.05 -22.42 33.85
CA PHE A 6 -10.67 -21.10 33.35
C PHE A 6 -10.15 -21.17 31.90
N ARG A 7 -10.29 -20.05 31.17
CA ARG A 7 -9.91 -19.80 29.76
C ARG A 7 -8.42 -19.97 29.46
N MET A 8 -8.06 -20.20 28.19
CA MET A 8 -7.08 -19.35 27.49
C MET A 8 -7.16 -19.52 25.97
N THR A 9 -7.36 -18.38 25.29
CA THR A 9 -7.21 -18.18 23.84
C THR A 9 -5.74 -18.02 23.51
N ASP A 10 -5.20 -18.86 22.63
CA ASP A 10 -3.79 -18.78 22.20
C ASP A 10 -3.70 -17.97 20.90
N GLY A 11 -3.53 -16.66 21.05
CA GLY A 11 -3.14 -15.75 19.97
C GLY A 11 -1.63 -15.75 19.84
N ALA A 12 -1.10 -16.68 19.04
CA ALA A 12 0.33 -16.86 18.88
C ALA A 12 0.94 -15.78 17.97
N LEU A 13 1.41 -14.69 18.58
CA LEU A 13 2.57 -13.94 18.10
C LEU A 13 3.79 -14.86 18.19
N GLU A 14 4.04 -15.65 17.15
CA GLU A 14 5.14 -16.62 17.17
C GLU A 14 6.51 -15.97 16.91
N ARG A 15 7.44 -16.26 17.83
CA ARG A 15 8.91 -16.07 17.82
C ARG A 15 9.45 -14.67 18.14
N SER A 16 9.91 -14.53 19.39
CA SER A 16 10.77 -13.43 19.86
C SER A 16 12.02 -13.32 18.99
N ALA A 17 12.08 -12.30 18.13
CA ALA A 17 13.30 -11.98 17.39
C ALA A 17 14.34 -11.34 18.33
N PRO A 18 15.64 -11.45 17.99
CA PRO A 18 16.70 -10.76 18.71
C PRO A 18 16.38 -9.26 18.81
N ARG A 19 16.54 -8.70 20.00
CA ARG A 19 16.55 -7.25 20.20
C ARG A 19 17.72 -6.74 19.36
N ALA A 20 17.45 -6.06 18.26
CA ALA A 20 18.50 -5.41 17.50
C ALA A 20 19.26 -4.47 18.44
N ALA A 21 20.54 -4.17 18.16
CA ALA A 21 21.33 -3.22 18.95
C ALA A 21 20.63 -1.85 19.15
N THR A 22 19.62 -1.57 18.32
CA THR A 22 18.72 -0.42 18.33
C THR A 22 17.64 -0.43 19.44
N GLY A 23 17.49 -1.52 20.19
CA GLY A 23 16.50 -1.63 21.27
C GLY A 23 15.08 -2.02 20.83
N TYR A 24 14.85 -2.22 19.53
CA TYR A 24 13.58 -2.66 18.96
C TYR A 24 13.39 -4.17 19.01
N ARG A 25 12.14 -4.61 19.21
CA ARG A 25 11.69 -5.98 18.94
C ARG A 25 11.08 -5.99 17.54
N ILE A 26 11.72 -6.68 16.61
CA ILE A 26 11.26 -6.81 15.22
C ILE A 26 10.56 -8.16 15.05
N ALA A 27 9.50 -8.26 14.26
CA ALA A 27 8.85 -9.53 13.96
C ALA A 27 8.24 -9.50 12.57
N ARG A 28 8.16 -10.67 11.93
CA ARG A 28 7.32 -10.84 10.74
C ARG A 28 5.86 -10.88 11.20
N ALA A 29 5.00 -10.16 10.51
CA ALA A 29 3.56 -10.17 10.76
C ALA A 29 2.82 -10.69 9.53
N SER A 30 1.80 -11.51 9.75
CA SER A 30 0.97 -12.09 8.69
C SER A 30 -0.50 -12.24 9.07
N ASP A 31 -0.88 -11.92 10.31
CA ASP A 31 -2.28 -11.86 10.72
C ASP A 31 -2.91 -10.55 10.17
N PRO A 32 -3.86 -10.64 9.22
CA PRO A 32 -4.46 -9.47 8.59
C PRO A 32 -5.15 -8.55 9.61
N ARG A 33 -5.78 -9.09 10.65
CA ARG A 33 -6.50 -8.29 11.64
C ARG A 33 -5.54 -7.49 12.52
N ALA A 34 -4.44 -8.12 12.94
CA ALA A 34 -3.41 -7.44 13.71
C ALA A 34 -2.71 -6.34 12.88
N LEU A 35 -2.45 -6.62 11.60
CA LEU A 35 -1.89 -5.65 10.67
C LEU A 35 -2.85 -4.48 10.41
N GLU A 36 -4.14 -4.75 10.17
CA GLU A 36 -5.14 -3.72 9.98
C GLU A 36 -5.24 -2.81 11.21
N ALA A 37 -5.31 -3.38 12.42
CA ALA A 37 -5.37 -2.61 13.65
C ALA A 37 -4.16 -1.68 13.79
N ARG A 38 -2.96 -2.18 13.49
CA ARG A 38 -1.71 -1.41 13.56
C ARG A 38 -1.61 -0.31 12.50
N LEU A 39 -2.10 -0.56 11.29
CA LEU A 39 -2.07 0.39 10.17
C LEU A 39 -3.20 1.43 10.25
N SER A 40 -4.18 1.23 11.14
CA SER A 40 -5.37 2.08 11.20
C SER A 40 -5.20 3.37 11.99
N ASP A 41 -4.08 3.59 12.68
CA ASP A 41 -3.78 4.87 13.34
C ASP A 41 -3.79 6.04 12.34
N ASP A 42 -3.29 5.80 11.11
CA ASP A 42 -3.40 6.71 9.97
C ASP A 42 -3.77 5.91 8.72
N ARG A 43 -5.08 5.65 8.57
CA ARG A 43 -5.62 4.90 7.43
C ARG A 43 -5.35 5.56 6.08
N PRO A 44 -5.54 6.88 5.88
CA PRO A 44 -5.18 7.52 4.63
C PRO A 44 -3.73 7.24 4.25
N PHE A 45 -2.79 7.52 5.15
CA PHE A 45 -1.36 7.28 4.90
C PHE A 45 -1.08 5.81 4.59
N SER A 46 -1.68 4.90 5.37
CA SER A 46 -1.46 3.46 5.25
C SER A 46 -2.30 2.76 4.18
N ALA A 47 -3.12 3.49 3.40
CA ALA A 47 -4.12 2.90 2.51
C ALA A 47 -3.54 1.86 1.53
N TYR A 48 -2.34 2.10 1.01
CA TYR A 48 -1.69 1.17 0.08
C TYR A 48 -1.27 -0.15 0.77
N ALA A 49 -0.80 -0.06 2.03
CA ALA A 49 -0.45 -1.22 2.83
C ALA A 49 -1.69 -1.99 3.31
N LEU A 50 -2.75 -1.27 3.69
CA LEU A 50 -4.06 -1.86 4.03
C LEU A 50 -4.64 -2.64 2.85
N GLY A 51 -4.55 -2.09 1.63
CA GLY A 51 -5.00 -2.78 0.42
C GLY A 51 -4.25 -4.09 0.13
N HIS A 52 -3.01 -4.25 0.61
CA HIS A 52 -2.26 -5.50 0.46
C HIS A 52 -2.63 -6.59 1.47
N LEU A 53 -3.57 -6.31 2.38
CA LEU A 53 -4.15 -7.33 3.27
C LEU A 53 -5.19 -8.21 2.56
N GLU A 54 -5.60 -7.84 1.34
CA GLU A 54 -6.51 -8.63 0.51
C GLU A 54 -5.96 -10.05 0.23
N PRO A 55 -6.83 -11.08 0.20
CA PRO A 55 -6.40 -12.48 0.06
C PRO A 55 -5.51 -12.78 -1.15
N GLU A 56 -5.68 -12.07 -2.27
CA GLU A 56 -4.91 -12.27 -3.49
C GLU A 56 -3.54 -11.58 -3.47
N LEU A 57 -3.38 -10.55 -2.63
CA LEU A 57 -2.17 -9.72 -2.55
C LEU A 57 -1.28 -10.11 -1.36
N LEU A 58 -1.87 -10.51 -0.25
CA LEU A 58 -1.15 -10.86 0.97
C LEU A 58 -0.11 -11.98 0.78
N PRO A 59 -0.36 -13.06 0.00
CA PRO A 59 0.65 -14.10 -0.25
C PRO A 59 1.90 -13.62 -1.00
N GLN A 60 1.82 -12.44 -1.61
CA GLN A 60 2.89 -11.81 -2.36
C GLN A 60 3.51 -10.62 -1.60
N THR A 61 3.17 -10.49 -0.32
CA THR A 61 3.54 -9.35 0.52
C THR A 61 4.16 -9.83 1.82
N GLU A 62 5.22 -9.17 2.25
CA GLU A 62 5.85 -9.38 3.55
C GLU A 62 5.68 -8.14 4.41
N PHE A 63 5.14 -8.32 5.62
CA PHE A 63 5.08 -7.28 6.62
C PHE A 63 6.05 -7.57 7.75
N TRP A 64 6.79 -6.53 8.13
CA TRP A 64 7.69 -6.53 9.27
C TRP A 64 7.26 -5.41 10.22
N THR A 65 7.13 -5.74 11.50
CA THR A 65 6.74 -4.79 12.54
C THR A 65 7.88 -4.63 13.54
N ALA A 66 8.07 -3.43 14.06
CA ALA A 66 9.01 -3.16 15.13
C ALA A 66 8.34 -2.39 16.26
N ASP A 67 8.55 -2.83 17.49
CA ASP A 67 8.12 -2.12 18.69
C ASP A 67 9.34 -1.72 19.51
N GLY A 68 9.44 -0.45 19.87
CA GLY A 68 10.62 0.09 20.52
C GLY A 68 10.43 1.48 21.12
N PRO A 69 11.53 2.09 21.59
CA PRO A 69 11.49 3.27 22.46
C PRO A 69 10.93 4.53 21.78
N ALA A 70 11.07 4.67 20.46
CA ALA A 70 10.53 5.80 19.71
C ALA A 70 9.19 5.48 19.02
N GLY A 71 8.50 4.42 19.46
CA GLY A 71 7.18 4.03 18.97
C GLY A 71 7.20 2.85 17.98
N PRO A 72 6.01 2.39 17.56
CA PRO A 72 5.87 1.31 16.59
C PRO A 72 6.27 1.72 15.18
N ALA A 73 6.75 0.76 14.38
CA ALA A 73 6.92 0.92 12.94
C ALA A 73 6.44 -0.33 12.18
N THR A 74 6.06 -0.15 10.93
CA THR A 74 5.71 -1.23 9.99
C THR A 74 6.39 -0.97 8.65
N VAL A 75 7.04 -1.99 8.10
CA VAL A 75 7.56 -1.99 6.73
C VAL A 75 6.88 -3.12 5.96
N MET A 76 6.36 -2.78 4.79
CA MET A 76 5.79 -3.72 3.85
C MET A 76 6.69 -3.81 2.61
N HIS A 77 6.98 -5.02 2.16
CA HIS A 77 7.58 -5.28 0.85
C HIS A 77 6.62 -6.15 0.04
N SER A 78 6.22 -5.71 -1.15
CA SER A 78 5.32 -6.46 -2.03
C SER A 78 5.95 -6.64 -3.40
N ARG A 79 5.63 -7.78 -4.03
CA ARG A 79 5.90 -8.07 -5.45
C ARG A 79 4.62 -8.20 -6.28
N ALA A 80 3.45 -7.97 -5.68
CA ALA A 80 2.15 -8.26 -6.30
C ALA A 80 1.82 -7.32 -7.47
N LEU A 81 2.18 -6.04 -7.32
CA LEU A 81 1.90 -4.97 -8.29
C LEU A 81 3.19 -4.25 -8.69
N GLY A 82 4.27 -5.01 -8.82
CA GLY A 82 5.65 -4.52 -8.89
C GLY A 82 6.37 -4.61 -7.55
N TYR A 83 7.67 -4.36 -7.55
CA TYR A 83 8.47 -4.33 -6.32
C TYR A 83 8.26 -3.00 -5.60
N VAL A 84 7.50 -3.03 -4.52
CA VAL A 84 7.11 -1.84 -3.77
C VAL A 84 7.41 -2.00 -2.30
N THR A 85 7.87 -0.89 -1.69
CA THR A 85 8.07 -0.76 -0.25
C THR A 85 7.13 0.30 0.31
N VAL A 86 6.54 0.05 1.47
CA VAL A 86 5.80 1.05 2.26
C VAL A 86 6.37 1.08 3.67
N THR A 87 6.55 2.28 4.22
CA THR A 87 7.02 2.51 5.59
C THR A 87 6.02 3.35 6.37
N VAL A 88 5.68 2.93 7.59
CA VAL A 88 4.72 3.60 8.48
C VAL A 88 5.26 3.62 9.91
N GLY A 89 4.98 4.68 10.66
CA GLY A 89 5.34 4.80 12.08
C GLY A 89 6.72 5.43 12.32
N SER A 90 7.43 4.94 13.33
CA SER A 90 8.71 5.51 13.78
C SER A 90 9.84 5.34 12.75
N ALA A 91 10.55 6.43 12.41
CA ALA A 91 11.70 6.41 11.50
C ALA A 91 12.82 5.49 12.00
N GLU A 92 13.08 5.47 13.30
CA GLU A 92 14.08 4.57 13.90
C GLU A 92 13.65 3.11 13.86
N GLY A 93 12.36 2.84 14.03
CA GLY A 93 11.80 1.50 13.85
C GLY A 93 11.88 1.02 12.40
N VAL A 94 11.59 1.90 11.43
CA VAL A 94 11.77 1.63 9.99
C VAL A 94 13.22 1.30 9.68
N HIS A 95 14.18 2.11 10.16
CA HIS A 95 15.60 1.85 9.98
C HIS A 95 16.01 0.48 10.57
N ALA A 96 15.58 0.19 11.80
CA ALA A 96 15.90 -1.06 12.47
C ALA A 96 15.37 -2.28 11.68
N ILE A 97 14.16 -2.18 11.10
CA ILE A 97 13.62 -3.21 10.22
C ILE A 97 14.48 -3.34 8.96
N LEU A 98 14.73 -2.24 8.24
CA LEU A 98 15.44 -2.25 6.95
C LEU A 98 16.90 -2.72 7.07
N GLN A 99 17.53 -2.55 8.23
CA GLN A 99 18.86 -3.12 8.50
C GLN A 99 18.87 -4.66 8.49
N LEU A 100 17.80 -5.30 8.97
CA LEU A 100 17.69 -6.78 9.03
C LEU A 100 16.94 -7.36 7.84
N HIS A 101 15.97 -6.61 7.33
CA HIS A 101 15.02 -6.99 6.29
C HIS A 101 14.96 -5.86 5.27
N PRO A 102 15.97 -5.71 4.39
CA PRO A 102 16.03 -4.62 3.41
C PRO A 102 14.97 -4.76 2.29
N GLY A 103 14.38 -5.93 2.13
CA GLY A 103 13.40 -6.19 1.07
C GLY A 103 14.07 -6.42 -0.29
N HIS A 104 13.50 -5.84 -1.33
CA HIS A 104 13.94 -6.04 -2.70
C HIS A 104 15.19 -5.21 -3.03
N ARG A 105 16.07 -5.72 -3.91
CA ARG A 105 17.29 -5.02 -4.34
C ARG A 105 17.03 -3.69 -5.04
N ALA A 106 15.92 -3.60 -5.76
CA ALA A 106 15.43 -2.40 -6.40
C ALA A 106 13.91 -2.42 -6.39
N GLY A 107 13.29 -1.27 -6.12
CA GLY A 107 11.85 -1.14 -6.02
C GLY A 107 11.44 0.30 -5.81
N TYR A 108 10.14 0.53 -5.79
CA TYR A 108 9.55 1.84 -5.60
C TYR A 108 9.12 2.01 -4.13
N LEU A 109 9.54 3.10 -3.50
CA LEU A 109 9.00 3.51 -2.20
C LEU A 109 7.62 4.14 -2.42
N SER A 110 6.56 3.34 -2.29
CA SER A 110 5.20 3.81 -2.59
C SER A 110 4.65 4.75 -1.54
N THR A 111 5.11 4.64 -0.29
CA THR A 111 4.69 5.52 0.81
C THR A 111 5.78 5.52 1.86
N GLY A 112 6.22 6.70 2.25
CA GLY A 112 7.13 6.95 3.37
C GLY A 112 7.02 8.42 3.76
N ALA A 113 7.09 8.70 5.07
CA ALA A 113 7.04 10.06 5.57
C ALA A 113 8.38 10.76 5.28
N PRO A 114 8.46 12.09 5.21
CA PRO A 114 9.72 12.80 5.01
C PRO A 114 10.83 12.34 5.98
N GLU A 115 10.49 12.09 7.24
CA GLU A 115 11.42 11.63 8.28
C GLU A 115 11.91 10.19 8.04
N HIS A 116 11.17 9.39 7.25
CA HIS A 116 11.63 8.04 6.86
C HIS A 116 12.74 8.09 5.82
N ILE A 117 12.82 9.13 5.00
CA ILE A 117 13.81 9.20 3.91
C ILE A 117 15.23 9.13 4.45
N GLU A 118 15.54 9.89 5.51
CA GLU A 118 16.85 9.84 6.18
C GLU A 118 17.12 8.47 6.79
N ALA A 119 16.12 7.84 7.40
CA ALA A 119 16.22 6.51 7.99
C ALA A 119 16.49 5.40 6.96
N ILE A 120 15.82 5.49 5.81
CA ILE A 120 15.98 4.58 4.67
C ILE A 120 17.37 4.75 4.05
N ALA A 121 17.82 6.00 3.85
CA ALA A 121 19.11 6.34 3.24
C ALA A 121 20.33 5.75 3.96
N ARG A 122 20.19 5.39 5.25
CA ARG A 122 21.23 4.68 6.01
C ARG A 122 21.47 3.23 5.56
N THR A 123 20.59 2.66 4.76
CA THR A 123 20.63 1.26 4.31
C THR A 123 20.38 1.08 2.82
N HIS A 124 19.77 2.07 2.18
CA HIS A 124 19.37 2.04 0.78
C HIS A 124 19.81 3.33 0.08
N GLU A 125 20.04 3.23 -1.23
CA GLU A 125 20.11 4.41 -2.08
C GLU A 125 18.68 4.87 -2.41
N VAL A 126 18.38 6.14 -2.15
CA VAL A 126 17.08 6.75 -2.46
C VAL A 126 17.29 7.81 -3.52
N ALA A 127 16.59 7.69 -4.64
CA ALA A 127 16.64 8.62 -5.77
C ALA A 127 15.22 9.00 -6.19
N ASP A 128 15.10 10.08 -6.96
CA ASP A 128 13.85 10.53 -7.60
C ASP A 128 12.66 10.73 -6.63
N THR A 129 12.95 11.20 -5.42
CA THR A 129 11.93 11.44 -4.39
C THR A 129 10.92 12.50 -4.83
N LEU A 130 9.64 12.13 -4.82
CA LEU A 130 8.52 13.03 -5.04
C LEU A 130 7.83 13.35 -3.72
N THR A 131 7.76 14.63 -3.36
CA THR A 131 6.94 15.09 -2.25
C THR A 131 5.49 15.16 -2.70
N MET A 132 4.61 14.45 -1.99
CA MET A 132 3.19 14.37 -2.33
C MET A 132 2.33 14.68 -1.10
N GLU A 133 1.24 15.41 -1.30
CA GLU A 133 0.18 15.57 -0.31
C GLU A 133 -0.84 14.45 -0.45
N ARG A 134 -1.15 13.77 0.65
CA ARG A 134 -2.11 12.68 0.60
C ARG A 134 -3.53 13.21 0.77
N MET A 135 -4.35 12.93 -0.23
CA MET A 135 -5.77 13.27 -0.21
C MET A 135 -6.61 12.04 0.16
N SER A 136 -7.66 12.25 0.95
CA SER A 136 -8.65 11.23 1.26
C SER A 136 -10.05 11.82 1.15
N VAL A 137 -11.00 11.01 0.68
CA VAL A 137 -12.41 11.37 0.63
C VAL A 137 -13.24 10.22 1.19
N THR A 138 -14.41 10.53 1.71
CA THR A 138 -15.39 9.55 2.17
C THR A 138 -16.66 9.66 1.35
N ALA A 139 -17.53 8.66 1.39
CA ALA A 139 -18.84 8.75 0.76
C ALA A 139 -19.66 9.96 1.26
N PHE A 140 -19.42 10.42 2.50
CA PHE A 140 -20.11 11.57 3.09
C PHE A 140 -19.52 12.92 2.69
N SER A 141 -18.25 12.96 2.28
CA SER A 141 -17.55 14.20 1.88
C SER A 141 -17.35 14.32 0.37
N PHE A 142 -17.71 13.28 -0.39
CA PHE A 142 -17.63 13.30 -1.84
C PHE A 142 -18.69 14.23 -2.43
N VAL A 143 -18.25 15.11 -3.34
CA VAL A 143 -19.12 16.01 -4.08
C VAL A 143 -18.96 15.68 -5.56
N ASP A 144 -20.08 15.44 -6.23
CA ASP A 144 -20.08 15.16 -7.66
C ASP A 144 -19.46 16.33 -8.43
N ALA A 145 -18.53 16.02 -9.32
CA ALA A 145 -18.02 17.00 -10.27
C ALA A 145 -19.13 17.40 -11.25
N PRO A 146 -19.19 18.68 -11.69
CA PRO A 146 -20.08 19.08 -12.76
C PRO A 146 -19.87 18.20 -14.00
N ARG A 147 -20.94 17.68 -14.60
CA ARG A 147 -20.83 16.88 -15.82
C ARG A 147 -20.60 17.82 -17.00
N PRO A 148 -19.45 17.77 -17.69
CA PRO A 148 -19.26 18.58 -18.88
C PRO A 148 -20.24 18.13 -19.97
N GLU A 149 -20.94 19.09 -20.58
CA GLU A 149 -21.83 18.79 -21.69
C GLU A 149 -21.07 18.13 -22.85
N GLY A 150 -21.74 17.24 -23.57
CA GLY A 150 -21.18 16.54 -24.74
C GLY A 150 -20.20 15.41 -24.43
N HIS A 151 -19.91 15.11 -23.16
CA HIS A 151 -19.02 14.00 -22.79
C HIS A 151 -19.78 12.87 -22.10
N GLU A 152 -19.61 11.64 -22.59
CA GLU A 152 -20.18 10.46 -21.94
C GLU A 152 -19.19 9.95 -20.87
N VAL A 153 -19.67 9.77 -19.65
CA VAL A 153 -18.90 9.06 -18.59
C VAL A 153 -19.44 7.65 -18.46
N ARG A 154 -18.59 6.65 -18.68
CA ARG A 154 -18.99 5.24 -18.59
C ARG A 154 -17.96 4.37 -17.88
N ARG A 155 -18.43 3.23 -17.37
CA ARG A 155 -17.57 2.18 -16.85
C ARG A 155 -16.74 1.60 -18.00
N LEU A 156 -15.43 1.56 -17.82
CA LEU A 156 -14.50 0.91 -18.75
C LEU A 156 -14.41 -0.57 -18.45
N ARG A 157 -14.12 -1.39 -19.46
CA ARG A 157 -13.98 -2.84 -19.34
C ARG A 157 -12.65 -3.30 -19.89
N GLY A 158 -12.34 -4.59 -19.78
CA GLY A 158 -11.10 -5.17 -20.28
C GLY A 158 -10.85 -4.88 -21.76
N HIS A 159 -11.92 -4.83 -22.57
CA HIS A 159 -11.82 -4.45 -23.99
C HIS A 159 -11.43 -2.99 -24.23
N ASP A 160 -11.53 -2.12 -23.22
CA ASP A 160 -11.09 -0.71 -23.30
C ASP A 160 -9.60 -0.53 -22.97
N ALA A 161 -8.89 -1.58 -22.55
CA ALA A 161 -7.46 -1.50 -22.22
C ALA A 161 -6.60 -0.86 -23.33
N PRO A 162 -6.81 -1.12 -24.65
CA PRO A 162 -6.08 -0.42 -25.71
C PRO A 162 -6.30 1.10 -25.70
N ARG A 163 -7.51 1.57 -25.36
CA ARG A 163 -7.82 3.01 -25.27
C ARG A 163 -7.11 3.65 -24.09
N ILE A 164 -7.09 2.98 -22.93
CA ILE A 164 -6.37 3.43 -21.73
C ILE A 164 -4.87 3.54 -22.01
N ASN A 165 -4.29 2.51 -22.63
CA ASN A 165 -2.87 2.51 -22.99
C ASN A 165 -2.53 3.61 -24.01
N SER A 166 -3.44 3.89 -24.96
CA SER A 166 -3.27 4.98 -25.93
C SER A 166 -3.30 6.35 -25.25
N LEU A 167 -4.18 6.54 -24.25
CA LEU A 167 -4.25 7.78 -23.48
C LEU A 167 -2.94 8.02 -22.70
N TYR A 168 -2.42 6.99 -22.01
CA TYR A 168 -1.18 7.13 -21.21
C TYR A 168 0.11 7.15 -22.02
N ALA A 169 0.11 6.66 -23.26
CA ALA A 169 1.28 6.72 -24.14
C ALA A 169 1.72 8.18 -24.43
N LEU A 170 0.85 9.17 -24.23
CA LEU A 170 1.15 10.58 -24.41
C LEU A 170 2.17 11.12 -23.39
N ASP A 171 2.24 10.52 -22.20
CA ASP A 171 3.14 10.95 -21.11
C ASP A 171 4.48 10.19 -21.08
N GLY A 172 4.80 9.44 -22.14
CA GLY A 172 6.13 8.89 -22.38
C GLY A 172 6.52 7.62 -21.61
N ALA A 173 5.70 7.16 -20.65
CA ALA A 173 5.91 5.89 -19.95
C ALA A 173 4.83 4.86 -20.37
N PRO A 174 5.20 3.69 -20.94
CA PRO A 174 4.22 2.70 -21.34
C PRO A 174 3.62 2.03 -20.10
N SER A 175 2.50 2.55 -19.62
CA SER A 175 1.62 1.78 -18.75
C SER A 175 0.98 0.70 -19.63
N ARG A 176 1.31 -0.57 -19.39
CA ARG A 176 0.70 -1.70 -20.12
C ARG A 176 -0.43 -2.28 -19.29
N TYR A 177 -1.57 -1.60 -19.27
CA TYR A 177 -2.78 -2.14 -18.67
C TYR A 177 -3.27 -3.33 -19.49
N GLY A 178 -3.44 -4.47 -18.83
CA GLY A 178 -4.07 -5.66 -19.40
C GLY A 178 -5.58 -5.66 -19.18
N ALA A 179 -6.31 -6.37 -20.03
CA ALA A 179 -7.78 -6.48 -19.92
C ALA A 179 -8.22 -6.99 -18.54
N GLU A 180 -7.52 -8.00 -18.00
CA GLU A 180 -7.79 -8.58 -16.69
C GLU A 180 -7.64 -7.55 -15.56
N THR A 181 -6.62 -6.68 -15.62
CA THR A 181 -6.41 -5.61 -14.63
C THR A 181 -7.61 -4.67 -14.59
N ILE A 182 -8.14 -4.28 -15.75
CA ILE A 182 -9.29 -3.36 -15.85
C ILE A 182 -10.60 -4.00 -15.38
N GLU A 183 -10.76 -5.32 -15.59
CA GLU A 183 -11.94 -6.05 -15.11
C GLU A 183 -11.93 -6.22 -13.59
N ARG A 184 -10.76 -6.50 -13.00
CA ARG A 184 -10.63 -6.70 -11.55
C ARG A 184 -10.75 -5.41 -10.74
N ALA A 185 -10.36 -4.27 -11.32
CA ALA A 185 -10.43 -2.96 -10.70
C ALA A 185 -11.68 -2.18 -11.14
N VAL A 186 -11.93 -0.99 -10.57
CA VAL A 186 -13.03 -0.10 -10.98
C VAL A 186 -12.45 1.08 -11.73
N TYR A 187 -12.72 1.14 -13.03
CA TYR A 187 -12.28 2.20 -13.95
C TYR A 187 -13.47 2.84 -14.66
N TYR A 188 -13.53 4.17 -14.64
CA TYR A 188 -14.44 4.99 -15.43
C TYR A 188 -13.66 5.87 -16.39
N GLY A 189 -14.26 6.15 -17.54
CA GLY A 189 -13.66 7.00 -18.56
C GLY A 189 -14.64 8.05 -19.05
N ALA A 190 -14.12 9.24 -19.37
CA ALA A 190 -14.84 10.27 -20.10
C ALA A 190 -14.54 10.13 -21.60
N MET A 191 -15.58 10.15 -22.40
CA MET A 191 -15.55 9.96 -23.85
C MET A 191 -15.92 11.26 -24.57
N ASP A 192 -15.18 11.57 -25.64
CA ASP A 192 -15.50 12.58 -26.64
C ASP A 192 -15.67 11.85 -27.99
N GLY A 193 -16.92 11.55 -28.34
CA GLY A 193 -17.23 10.54 -29.37
C GLY A 193 -16.65 9.17 -29.00
N ASP A 194 -15.89 8.56 -29.91
CA ASP A 194 -15.24 7.25 -29.68
C ASP A 194 -13.89 7.35 -28.95
N ARG A 195 -13.42 8.57 -28.66
CA ARG A 195 -12.11 8.82 -28.06
C ARG A 195 -12.22 8.90 -26.55
N LEU A 196 -11.41 8.10 -25.85
CA LEU A 196 -11.20 8.22 -24.41
C LEU A 196 -10.32 9.45 -24.15
N VAL A 197 -10.83 10.43 -23.41
CA VAL A 197 -10.12 11.69 -23.12
C VAL A 197 -9.70 11.83 -21.66
N ALA A 198 -10.32 11.09 -20.75
CA ALA A 198 -9.89 10.99 -19.36
C ALA A 198 -10.22 9.62 -18.79
N VAL A 199 -9.44 9.18 -17.81
CA VAL A 199 -9.66 7.93 -17.09
C VAL A 199 -9.39 8.13 -15.60
N ALA A 200 -10.22 7.51 -14.77
CA ALA A 200 -9.99 7.39 -13.34
C ALA A 200 -10.27 5.94 -12.93
N GLY A 201 -9.47 5.40 -12.03
CA GLY A 201 -9.75 4.07 -11.51
C GLY A 201 -9.00 3.73 -10.24
N THR A 202 -9.26 2.54 -9.74
CA THR A 202 -8.66 2.02 -8.51
C THR A 202 -7.39 1.23 -8.81
N HIS A 203 -6.33 1.51 -8.07
CA HIS A 203 -5.11 0.70 -8.09
C HIS A 203 -5.20 -0.53 -7.19
N ILE A 204 -5.88 -0.38 -6.05
CA ILE A 204 -6.20 -1.45 -5.11
C ILE A 204 -7.63 -1.23 -4.65
N VAL A 205 -8.35 -2.32 -4.39
CA VAL A 205 -9.69 -2.31 -3.78
C VAL A 205 -9.60 -3.16 -2.53
N SER A 206 -10.04 -2.63 -1.38
CA SER A 206 -10.16 -3.33 -0.10
C SER A 206 -11.47 -2.99 0.57
#